data_AF-Q0RK44-F1
#
_entry.id   AF-Q0RK44-F1
#
_cell.length_a   1.000
_cell.length_b   1.000
_cell.length_c   1.000
_cell.angle_alpha   90.00
_cell.angle_beta   90.00
_cell.angle_gamma   90.00
#
_symmetry.space_group_name_H-M   'P 1'
#
loop_
_entity.id
_entity.type
_entity.pdbx_description
1 polymer ?
#
loop_
_entity_poly.entity_id
_entity_poly.type
_entity_poly.pdbx_seq_one_letter_code
_entity_poly.pdbx_strand_id
1 'polypeptide(L)'
;MGTPNTALLGGFAALTGAVSLAAAETAIRECLSGRLVHDTIEAARDAFAYVRYQQRERASPPPRRRPRRGWHRGCRHRGCRHRGCRHRRGRHVAWPRAVEAGYLIAPGRGLRR
;
A
#
# COMPACT_ATOMS: atom_id res chain seq x y z
N MET A 1 22.75 -25.05 7.41
CA MET A 1 21.47 -24.56 8.00
C MET A 1 21.79 -23.29 8.77
N GLY A 2 21.44 -22.13 8.22
CA GLY A 2 21.70 -20.83 8.86
C GLY A 2 21.01 -20.73 10.22
N THR A 3 21.64 -20.04 11.17
CA THR A 3 21.09 -19.92 12.52
C THR A 3 19.84 -19.01 12.51
N PRO A 4 18.78 -19.36 13.24
CA PRO A 4 17.53 -18.60 13.26
C PRO A 4 17.72 -17.14 13.69
N ASN A 5 18.71 -16.87 14.54
CA ASN A 5 19.05 -15.52 15.00
C ASN A 5 19.43 -14.57 13.85
N THR A 6 20.01 -15.11 12.78
CA THR A 6 20.53 -14.28 11.69
C THR A 6 19.44 -13.91 10.69
N ALA A 7 18.47 -14.81 10.48
CA ALA A 7 17.23 -14.48 9.78
C ALA A 7 16.47 -13.36 10.51
N LEU A 8 16.43 -13.39 11.86
CA LEU A 8 15.84 -12.31 12.66
C LEU A 8 16.59 -10.98 12.47
N LEU A 9 17.93 -11.01 12.41
CA LEU A 9 18.75 -9.83 12.17
C LEU A 9 18.45 -9.20 10.80
N GLY A 10 18.36 -10.02 9.76
CA GLY A 10 17.99 -9.59 8.41
C GLY A 10 16.57 -9.00 8.35
N GLY A 11 15.61 -9.64 9.02
CA GLY A 11 14.26 -9.11 9.14
C GLY A 11 14.17 -7.79 9.91
N PHE A 12 14.92 -7.66 11.01
CA PHE A 12 14.99 -6.44 11.81
C PHE A 12 15.57 -5.26 11.01
N ALA A 13 16.65 -5.51 10.26
CA ALA A 13 17.25 -4.53 9.36
C ALA A 13 16.25 -4.03 8.30
N ALA A 14 15.44 -4.94 7.74
CA ALA A 14 14.39 -4.58 6.78
C ALA A 14 13.24 -3.78 7.39
N LEU A 15 12.86 -4.07 8.64
CA LEU A 15 11.76 -3.39 9.32
C LEU A 15 12.12 -1.98 9.76
N THR A 16 13.29 -1.83 10.35
CA THR A 16 13.66 -0.60 11.07
C THR A 16 14.54 0.33 10.25
N GLY A 17 15.37 -0.22 9.36
CA GLY A 17 16.44 0.54 8.71
C GLY A 17 17.52 1.06 9.66
N ALA A 18 17.49 0.70 10.95
CA ALA A 18 18.47 1.15 11.95
C ALA A 18 19.86 0.53 11.71
N VAL A 19 19.90 -0.63 11.06
CA VAL A 19 21.11 -1.33 10.64
C VAL A 19 20.96 -1.70 9.16
N SER A 20 22.02 -1.53 8.37
CA SER A 20 22.02 -1.94 6.97
C SER A 20 22.29 -3.44 6.83
N LEU A 21 21.74 -4.06 5.78
CA LEU A 21 22.04 -5.47 5.48
C LEU A 21 23.54 -5.68 5.27
N ALA A 22 24.24 -4.74 4.63
CA ALA A 22 25.69 -4.80 4.44
C ALA A 22 26.45 -4.81 5.77
N ALA A 23 26.05 -3.97 6.75
CA ALA A 23 26.67 -3.97 8.07
C ALA A 23 26.44 -5.30 8.81
N ALA A 24 25.24 -5.86 8.70
CA ALA A 24 24.93 -7.19 9.24
C ALA A 24 25.80 -8.28 8.61
N GLU A 25 25.97 -8.28 7.28
CA GLU A 25 26.84 -9.23 6.57
C GLU A 25 28.30 -9.14 7.02
N THR A 26 28.83 -7.92 7.16
CA THR A 26 30.19 -7.70 7.68
C THR A 26 30.33 -8.26 9.09
N ALA A 27 29.40 -7.94 10.00
CA ALA A 27 29.43 -8.47 11.37
C ALA A 27 29.36 -10.00 11.41
N ILE A 28 28.54 -10.62 10.56
CA ILE A 28 28.46 -12.08 10.46
C ILE A 28 29.80 -12.68 10.03
N ARG A 29 30.51 -12.05 9.08
CA ARG A 29 31.84 -12.50 8.62
C ARG A 29 32.92 -12.34 9.68
N GLU A 30 32.81 -11.33 10.54
CA GLU A 30 33.75 -11.10 11.62
C GLU A 30 33.50 -12.02 12.82
N CYS A 31 32.24 -12.33 13.12
CA CYS A 31 31.87 -13.14 14.29
C CYS A 31 31.86 -14.66 14.04
N LEU A 32 31.64 -15.10 12.80
CA LEU A 32 31.54 -16.51 12.46
C LEU A 32 32.68 -16.97 11.56
N SER A 33 33.03 -18.24 11.68
CA SER A 33 34.13 -18.86 10.93
C SER A 33 33.65 -20.09 10.15
N GLY A 34 34.30 -20.36 9.02
CA GLY A 34 34.09 -21.58 8.24
C GLY A 34 32.78 -21.62 7.46
N ARG A 35 32.28 -22.84 7.22
CA ARG A 35 31.15 -23.10 6.31
C ARG A 35 29.84 -22.41 6.70
N LEU A 36 29.67 -22.12 7.99
CA LEU A 36 28.47 -21.50 8.53
C LEU A 36 28.28 -20.04 8.07
N VAL A 37 29.36 -19.34 7.72
CA VAL A 37 29.28 -17.92 7.33
C VAL A 37 28.38 -17.73 6.11
N HIS A 38 28.54 -18.58 5.10
CA HIS A 38 27.79 -18.44 3.84
C HIS A 38 26.30 -18.69 4.03
N ASP A 39 25.93 -19.84 4.61
CA ASP A 39 24.54 -20.20 4.95
C ASP A 39 23.87 -19.13 5.81
N THR A 40 24.63 -18.51 6.71
CA THR A 40 24.11 -17.53 7.66
C THR A 40 23.84 -16.18 6.98
N ILE A 41 24.72 -15.77 6.07
CA ILE A 41 24.51 -14.59 5.23
C ILE A 41 23.32 -14.78 4.30
N GLU A 42 23.19 -15.95 3.68
CA GLU A 42 22.07 -16.29 2.79
C GLU A 42 20.74 -16.21 3.55
N ALA A 43 20.66 -16.82 4.74
CA ALA A 43 19.47 -16.74 5.59
C ALA A 43 19.09 -15.29 5.97
N ALA A 44 20.07 -14.44 6.25
CA ALA A 44 19.82 -13.02 6.55
C ALA A 44 19.29 -12.25 5.32
N ARG A 45 19.85 -12.53 4.13
CA ARG A 45 19.41 -11.93 2.86
C ARG A 45 17.98 -12.33 2.51
N ASP A 46 17.66 -13.61 2.63
CA ASP A 46 16.32 -14.14 2.35
C ASP A 46 15.27 -13.51 3.27
N ALA A 47 15.56 -13.43 4.57
CA ALA A 47 14.68 -12.80 5.53
C ALA A 47 14.48 -11.31 5.24
N PHE A 48 15.56 -10.59 4.91
CA PHE A 48 15.48 -9.17 4.52
C PHE A 48 14.60 -8.98 3.29
N ALA A 49 14.82 -9.77 2.24
CA ALA A 49 14.04 -9.71 1.00
C ALA A 49 12.56 -10.01 1.25
N TYR A 50 12.26 -11.05 2.02
CA TYR A 50 10.90 -11.43 2.39
C TYR A 50 10.17 -10.31 3.14
N VAL A 51 10.80 -9.72 4.16
CA VAL A 51 10.18 -8.64 4.93
C VAL A 51 9.94 -7.41 4.06
N ARG A 52 10.88 -7.03 3.19
CA ARG A 52 10.70 -5.90 2.25
C ARG A 52 9.60 -6.15 1.23
N TYR A 53 9.40 -7.40 0.81
CA TYR A 53 8.28 -7.79 -0.02
C TYR A 53 6.95 -7.63 0.75
N GLN A 54 6.86 -8.17 1.96
CA GLN A 54 5.66 -8.07 2.81
C GLN A 54 5.29 -6.63 3.17
N GLN A 55 6.27 -5.75 3.42
CA GLN A 55 6.01 -4.32 3.64
C GLN A 55 5.38 -3.66 2.42
N ARG A 56 5.83 -4.02 1.21
CA ARG A 56 5.27 -3.48 -0.04
C ARG A 56 3.86 -3.97 -0.29
N GLU A 57 3.60 -5.26 -0.06
CA GLU A 57 2.24 -5.83 -0.17
C GLU A 57 1.26 -5.16 0.80
N ARG A 58 1.70 -4.90 2.04
CA ARG A 58 0.88 -4.20 3.05
C ARG A 58 0.68 -2.72 2.75
N ALA A 59 1.68 -2.06 2.17
CA ALA A 59 1.61 -0.65 1.79
C ALA A 59 0.79 -0.45 0.50
N SER A 60 0.61 -1.50 -0.31
CA SER A 60 -0.21 -1.44 -1.51
C SER A 60 -1.67 -1.23 -1.13
N PRO A 61 -2.31 -0.12 -1.55
CA PRO A 61 -3.72 0.07 -1.28
C PRO A 61 -4.51 -1.06 -1.96
N PRO A 62 -5.60 -1.55 -1.34
CA PRO A 62 -6.42 -2.58 -1.95
C PRO A 62 -6.84 -2.10 -3.35
N PRO A 63 -6.90 -2.99 -4.35
CA PRO A 63 -7.28 -2.61 -5.70
C PRO A 63 -8.60 -1.86 -5.61
N ARG A 64 -8.63 -0.62 -6.11
CA ARG A 64 -9.84 0.23 -6.06
C ARG A 64 -10.97 -0.58 -6.68
N ARG A 65 -11.93 -1.02 -5.86
CA ARG A 65 -13.14 -1.69 -6.34
C ARG A 65 -13.74 -0.74 -7.36
N ARG A 66 -13.73 -1.14 -8.64
CA ARG A 66 -14.47 -0.40 -9.67
C ARG A 66 -15.89 -0.28 -9.12
N PRO A 67 -16.48 0.94 -9.10
CA PRO A 67 -17.86 1.07 -8.65
C PRO A 67 -18.67 0.05 -9.42
N ARG A 68 -19.37 -0.83 -8.70
CA ARG A 68 -20.29 -1.80 -9.32
C ARG A 68 -21.18 -0.95 -10.20
N ARG A 69 -21.02 -1.05 -11.52
CA ARG A 69 -21.95 -0.44 -12.47
C ARG A 69 -23.31 -0.98 -12.05
N GLY A 70 -24.17 -0.12 -11.52
CA GLY A 70 -25.51 -0.50 -11.13
C GLY A 70 -26.13 -1.13 -12.37
N TRP A 71 -26.48 -2.40 -12.28
CA TRP A 71 -27.27 -3.04 -13.30
C TRP A 71 -28.64 -2.38 -13.25
N HIS A 72 -28.87 -1.39 -14.11
CA HIS A 72 -30.22 -0.97 -14.43
C HIS A 72 -30.86 -2.10 -15.24
N ARG A 73 -31.35 -3.14 -14.57
CA ARG A 73 -32.32 -4.05 -15.20
C ARG A 73 -33.59 -3.22 -15.42
N GLY A 74 -33.84 -2.87 -16.69
CA GLY A 74 -35.15 -2.43 -17.13
C GLY A 74 -35.33 -0.93 -17.44
N CYS A 75 -34.44 -0.32 -18.23
CA CYS A 75 -34.77 0.97 -18.87
C CYS A 75 -35.08 0.76 -20.36
N ARG A 76 -36.26 0.19 -20.66
CA ARG A 76 -36.93 0.38 -21.96
C ARG A 76 -37.81 1.63 -21.81
N HIS A 77 -37.33 2.77 -22.30
CA HIS A 77 -38.08 4.02 -22.16
C HIS A 77 -39.18 4.13 -23.22
N ARG A 78 -40.44 4.11 -22.76
CA ARG A 78 -41.36 5.27 -22.82
C ARG A 78 -42.23 5.24 -21.56
N GLY A 79 -42.16 6.29 -20.72
CA GLY A 79 -43.16 6.54 -19.65
C GLY A 79 -42.75 6.42 -18.17
N CYS A 80 -41.47 6.32 -17.79
CA CYS A 80 -41.10 6.23 -16.37
C CYS A 80 -41.24 7.59 -15.63
N ARG A 81 -42.24 7.71 -14.74
CA ARG A 81 -42.38 8.77 -13.73
C ARG A 81 -41.83 8.29 -12.39
N HIS A 82 -40.53 8.47 -12.12
CA HIS A 82 -40.00 8.30 -10.77
C HIS A 82 -39.77 9.67 -10.12
N ARG A 83 -40.26 9.86 -8.89
CA ARG A 83 -39.94 11.05 -8.08
C ARG A 83 -38.43 11.02 -7.79
N GLY A 84 -37.70 11.98 -8.37
CA GLY A 84 -36.26 12.17 -8.10
C GLY A 84 -35.33 12.28 -9.33
N CYS A 85 -35.80 12.02 -10.56
CA CYS A 85 -34.95 12.15 -11.75
C CYS A 85 -34.92 13.59 -12.30
N ARG A 86 -33.94 14.41 -11.89
CA ARG A 86 -33.58 15.66 -12.58
C ARG A 86 -32.54 15.38 -13.66
N HIS A 87 -32.97 15.34 -14.92
CA HIS A 87 -32.05 15.40 -16.06
C HIS A 87 -31.87 16.85 -16.49
N ARG A 88 -30.78 17.50 -16.06
CA ARG A 88 -30.27 18.70 -16.73
C ARG A 88 -29.06 18.30 -17.57
N ARG A 89 -29.27 18.28 -18.89
CA ARG A 89 -28.26 18.38 -19.97
C ARG A 89 -26.90 17.74 -19.64
N GLY A 90 -26.88 16.40 -19.61
CA GLY A 90 -25.79 15.63 -20.21
C GLY A 90 -24.38 15.76 -19.66
N ARG A 91 -24.16 16.21 -18.42
CA ARG A 91 -22.88 16.00 -17.71
C ARG A 91 -23.13 15.49 -16.31
N HIS A 92 -22.63 14.29 -16.03
CA HIS A 92 -22.62 13.72 -14.69
C HIS A 92 -21.54 14.42 -13.87
N VAL A 93 -21.95 15.31 -12.99
CA VAL A 93 -21.17 15.70 -11.82
C VAL A 93 -21.76 14.98 -10.62
N ALA A 94 -21.03 13.99 -10.10
CA ALA A 94 -21.27 13.53 -8.74
C ALA A 94 -20.88 14.70 -7.82
N TRP A 95 -21.87 15.35 -7.20
CA TRP A 95 -21.60 16.31 -6.13
C TRP A 95 -21.33 15.57 -4.80
N PRO A 96 -20.45 16.10 -3.95
CA PRO A 96 -19.67 15.33 -3.00
C PRO A 96 -20.46 15.03 -1.71
N ARG A 97 -20.32 13.81 -1.19
CA ARG A 97 -20.55 13.53 0.23
C ARG A 97 -19.31 13.97 1.00
N ALA A 98 -19.27 15.24 1.38
CA ALA A 98 -18.65 15.69 2.62
C ALA A 98 -19.86 16.16 3.46
N VAL A 99 -20.18 15.61 4.64
CA VAL A 99 -19.39 15.67 5.87
C VAL A 99 -19.81 14.50 6.78
N GLU A 100 -18.89 13.59 7.09
CA GLU A 100 -18.70 13.00 8.42
C GLU A 100 -17.25 12.51 8.51
N ALA A 101 -16.62 12.77 9.66
CA ALA A 101 -15.20 12.62 10.00
C ALA A 101 -14.29 13.76 9.50
N GLY A 102 -14.00 14.66 10.44
CA GLY A 102 -13.43 15.99 10.22
C GLY A 102 -11.97 16.04 9.80
N TYR A 103 -11.69 17.04 8.97
CA TYR A 103 -10.55 17.96 9.09
C TYR A 103 -10.90 19.20 8.23
N LEU A 104 -11.12 20.34 8.87
CA LEU A 104 -11.49 21.61 8.23
C LEU A 104 -10.22 22.32 7.67
N ILE A 105 -10.28 22.69 6.38
CA ILE A 105 -9.84 23.96 5.72
C ILE A 105 -8.32 24.28 5.80
N ALA A 106 -7.59 24.47 4.69
CA ALA A 106 -7.75 25.55 3.70
C ALA A 106 -7.04 25.27 2.35
N PRO A 107 -7.47 25.93 1.26
CA PRO A 107 -6.48 26.49 0.35
C PRO A 107 -6.81 27.94 -0.03
N GLY A 108 -5.97 28.88 0.41
CA GLY A 108 -5.89 30.21 -0.18
C GLY A 108 -4.97 30.17 -1.40
N ARG A 109 -5.48 30.44 -2.60
CA ARG A 109 -4.68 30.89 -3.76
C ARG A 109 -5.49 31.76 -4.72
N GLY A 110 -5.06 33.03 -4.83
CA GLY A 110 -4.78 33.69 -6.11
C GLY A 110 -5.96 34.19 -6.94
N LEU A 111 -6.39 35.43 -6.68
CA LEU A 111 -7.00 36.28 -7.71
C LEU A 111 -5.90 36.79 -8.66
N ARG A 112 -5.96 36.37 -9.94
CA ARG A 112 -5.33 37.08 -11.05
C ARG A 112 -6.35 38.07 -11.61
N ARG A 113 -5.96 39.33 -11.73
CA ARG A 113 -6.38 40.24 -12.80
C ARG A 113 -5.12 40.84 -13.38
#